data_AF-A0A6L3ZH88-F1
#
_entry.id   AF-A0A6L3ZH88-F1
#
_cell.length_a   1.000
_cell.length_b   1.000
_cell.length_c   1.000
_cell.angle_alpha   90.00
_cell.angle_beta   90.00
_cell.angle_gamma   90.00
#
_symmetry.space_group_name_H-M   'P 1'
#
loop_
_entity.id
_entity.type
_entity.pdbx_description
1 polymer ?
#
loop_
_entity_poly.entity_id
_entity_poly.type
_entity_poly.pdbx_seq_one_letter_code
_entity_poly.pdbx_strand_id
1 'polypeptide(L)'
;MKNLSKVLVLSSFSVFALSTSCYYDNYEDMYQYLPDESCDTPLSSFSADIQPWIDAQCVSCHGDVSPQAGLDLTTHANVAAKAASILDRISRPEGDGLLMPQGGSPLDQCKIDGFSVWIDLGTPNN
;
A
#
# COMPACT_ATOMS: atom_id res chain seq x y z
N MET A 1 -49.36 -23.39 -44.44
CA MET A 1 -50.17 -22.39 -43.72
C MET A 1 -50.73 -23.04 -42.45
N LYS A 2 -50.45 -22.39 -41.31
CA LYS A 2 -51.21 -22.43 -40.04
C LYS A 2 -51.10 -23.68 -39.16
N ASN A 3 -50.21 -23.54 -38.17
CA ASN A 3 -50.35 -24.12 -36.83
C ASN A 3 -51.71 -23.75 -36.22
N LEU A 4 -52.28 -24.64 -35.39
CA LEU A 4 -53.19 -24.39 -34.26
C LEU A 4 -53.60 -25.78 -33.72
N SER A 5 -53.76 -26.11 -32.44
CA SER A 5 -53.43 -25.53 -31.15
C SER A 5 -54.06 -26.45 -30.09
N LYS A 6 -53.54 -26.38 -28.86
CA LYS A 6 -54.19 -26.70 -27.57
C LYS A 6 -54.17 -28.17 -27.13
N VAL A 7 -53.08 -28.56 -26.45
CA VAL A 7 -53.16 -29.53 -25.35
C VAL A 7 -53.24 -28.72 -24.06
N LEU A 8 -54.37 -28.88 -23.37
CA LEU A 8 -54.71 -28.25 -22.10
C LEU A 8 -54.22 -29.17 -20.98
N VAL A 9 -53.13 -28.82 -20.30
CA VAL A 9 -52.66 -29.56 -19.12
C VAL A 9 -52.91 -28.70 -17.89
N LEU A 10 -53.82 -29.19 -17.04
CA LEU A 10 -54.15 -28.66 -15.73
C LEU A 10 -52.92 -28.75 -14.82
N SER A 11 -52.43 -27.60 -14.36
CA SER A 11 -51.39 -27.52 -13.33
C SER A 11 -52.05 -27.52 -11.95
N SER A 12 -51.89 -28.62 -11.20
CA SER A 12 -52.25 -28.71 -9.79
C SER A 12 -51.06 -29.25 -8.99
N PHE A 13 -50.82 -28.62 -7.85
CA PHE A 13 -50.12 -29.14 -6.67
C PHE A 13 -48.60 -29.38 -6.78
N SER A 14 -47.80 -28.43 -6.28
CA SER A 14 -47.00 -28.65 -5.05
C SER A 14 -46.26 -27.36 -4.69
N VAL A 15 -46.78 -26.65 -3.69
CA VAL A 15 -46.07 -25.57 -2.99
C VAL A 15 -45.44 -26.19 -1.74
N PHE A 16 -44.31 -25.63 -1.33
CA PHE A 16 -43.62 -25.81 -0.05
C PHE A 16 -42.38 -26.73 -0.06
N ALA A 17 -41.34 -26.30 -0.78
CA ALA A 17 -39.97 -26.57 -0.38
C ALA A 17 -39.55 -25.51 0.65
N LEU A 18 -39.60 -25.86 1.94
CA LEU A 18 -38.96 -25.10 3.00
C LEU A 18 -37.44 -25.31 2.88
N SER A 19 -36.75 -24.38 2.23
CA SER A 19 -35.29 -24.27 2.36
C SER A 19 -34.99 -23.52 3.64
N THR A 20 -34.79 -24.25 4.74
CA THR A 20 -34.17 -23.71 5.95
C THR A 20 -32.69 -23.46 5.63
N SER A 21 -32.35 -22.26 5.17
CA SER A 21 -30.96 -21.81 5.17
C SER A 21 -30.57 -21.55 6.62
N CYS A 22 -29.83 -22.47 7.23
CA CYS A 22 -29.07 -22.15 8.42
C CYS A 22 -28.01 -21.13 8.02
N TYR A 23 -28.23 -19.87 8.37
CA TYR A 23 -27.22 -18.84 8.30
C TYR A 23 -26.30 -19.04 9.51
N TYR A 24 -25.09 -19.55 9.26
CA TYR A 24 -24.06 -19.70 10.27
C TYR A 24 -23.26 -18.40 10.28
N ASP A 25 -23.52 -17.53 11.26
CA ASP A 25 -22.60 -16.42 11.56
C ASP A 25 -21.46 -17.00 12.39
N ASN A 26 -20.41 -17.47 11.72
CA ASN A 26 -19.13 -17.70 12.37
C ASN A 26 -18.47 -16.32 12.56
N TYR A 27 -18.45 -15.85 13.80
CA TYR A 27 -17.78 -14.61 14.24
C TYR A 27 -16.32 -14.52 13.79
N GLU A 28 -15.68 -15.65 13.49
CA GLU A 28 -14.32 -15.76 12.99
C GLU A 28 -14.16 -15.29 11.52
N ASP A 29 -15.20 -15.36 10.69
CA ASP A 29 -15.12 -14.88 9.29
C ASP A 29 -15.17 -13.34 9.19
N MET A 30 -15.68 -12.67 10.23
CA MET A 30 -15.63 -11.21 10.35
C MET A 30 -14.25 -10.70 10.81
N TYR A 31 -13.34 -11.59 11.20
CA TYR A 31 -11.98 -11.24 11.62
C TYR A 31 -10.91 -11.60 10.58
N GLN A 32 -11.27 -12.18 9.43
CA GLN A 32 -10.32 -12.53 8.38
C GLN A 32 -10.36 -11.63 7.15
N TYR A 33 -10.71 -10.37 7.37
CA TYR A 33 -10.33 -9.26 6.52
C TYR A 33 -9.85 -8.13 7.42
N LEU A 34 -8.67 -8.30 8.01
CA LEU A 34 -7.82 -7.15 8.22
C LEU A 34 -7.37 -6.77 6.80
N PRO A 35 -7.92 -5.70 6.18
CA PRO A 35 -7.20 -5.12 5.07
C PRO A 35 -5.80 -4.80 5.61
N ASP A 36 -4.80 -5.04 4.79
CA ASP A 36 -3.47 -4.46 4.95
C ASP A 36 -3.58 -3.13 5.72
N GLU A 37 -2.93 -3.08 6.88
CA GLU A 37 -2.69 -1.91 7.73
C GLU A 37 -1.96 -0.86 6.89
N SER A 38 -2.72 -0.28 5.96
CA SER A 38 -2.30 0.66 4.93
C SER A 38 -2.21 2.01 5.61
N CYS A 39 -1.21 2.08 6.48
CA CYS A 39 -0.70 3.27 7.14
C CYS A 39 -1.84 4.08 7.78
N ASP A 40 -2.27 3.66 8.98
CA ASP A 40 -3.35 4.29 9.76
C ASP A 40 -3.20 5.82 9.97
N THR A 41 -2.00 6.34 9.73
CA THR A 41 -1.72 7.77 9.61
C THR A 41 -0.86 8.04 8.38
N PRO A 42 -1.19 9.03 7.53
CA PRO A 42 -0.29 9.48 6.49
C PRO A 42 0.97 10.06 7.14
N LEU A 43 2.03 9.26 7.14
CA LEU A 43 3.39 9.62 7.55
C LEU A 43 3.82 10.85 6.74
N SER A 44 3.75 12.03 7.35
CA SER A 44 3.90 13.30 6.64
C SER A 44 4.59 14.38 7.46
N SER A 45 4.87 14.12 8.74
CA SER A 45 5.80 14.94 9.51
C SER A 45 7.22 14.53 9.16
N PHE A 46 8.05 15.50 8.77
CA PHE A 46 9.44 15.19 8.50
C PHE A 46 10.15 14.68 9.76
N SER A 47 9.99 15.37 10.89
CA SER A 47 10.70 15.06 12.13
C SER A 47 10.19 13.78 12.81
N ALA A 48 8.89 13.51 12.77
CA ALA A 48 8.30 12.35 13.43
C ALA A 48 8.30 11.09 12.54
N ASP A 49 8.08 11.25 11.23
CA ASP A 49 7.77 10.11 10.36
C ASP A 49 8.88 9.79 9.36
N ILE A 50 9.64 10.79 8.88
CA ILE A 50 10.59 10.62 7.76
C ILE A 50 12.05 10.52 8.22
N GLN A 51 12.49 11.50 9.01
CA GLN A 51 13.86 11.56 9.51
C GLN A 51 14.29 10.27 10.22
N PRO A 52 13.47 9.61 11.09
CA PRO A 52 13.92 8.43 11.82
C PRO A 52 14.36 7.27 10.92
N TRP A 53 13.66 7.02 9.82
CA TRP A 53 14.04 5.94 8.91
C TRP A 53 15.09 6.36 7.89
N ILE A 54 15.19 7.64 7.52
CA ILE A 54 16.32 8.16 6.74
C ILE A 54 17.63 7.96 7.52
N ASP A 55 17.63 8.32 8.80
CA ASP A 55 18.80 8.14 9.67
C ASP A 55 19.17 6.67 9.83
N ALA A 56 18.17 5.81 10.03
CA ALA A 56 18.40 4.38 10.27
C ALA A 56 18.84 3.62 9.00
N GLN A 57 18.33 3.97 7.83
CA GLN A 57 18.45 3.15 6.62
C GLN A 57 19.23 3.80 5.47
N CYS A 58 19.46 5.11 5.50
CA CYS A 58 20.07 5.84 4.39
C CYS A 58 21.41 6.50 4.76
N VAL A 59 21.50 7.12 5.94
CA VAL A 59 22.65 7.97 6.34
C VAL A 59 23.97 7.19 6.47
N SER A 60 23.93 5.88 6.70
CA SER A 60 25.14 5.05 6.73
C SER A 60 25.95 5.07 5.43
N CYS A 61 25.29 5.26 4.30
CA CYS A 61 25.90 5.40 2.98
C CYS A 61 25.78 6.83 2.42
N HIS A 62 24.73 7.55 2.80
CA HIS A 62 24.41 8.90 2.34
C HIS A 62 24.52 9.93 3.48
N GLY A 63 25.61 9.88 4.24
CA GLY A 63 25.87 10.78 5.36
C GLY A 63 26.68 12.03 4.99
N ASP A 64 27.12 12.77 6.00
CA ASP A 64 27.97 13.96 5.84
C ASP A 64 29.46 13.59 5.65
N VAL A 65 29.89 12.47 6.21
CA VAL A 65 31.28 11.98 6.11
C VAL A 65 31.41 10.92 5.01
N SER A 66 32.06 11.29 3.90
CA SER A 66 32.34 10.42 2.74
C SER A 66 31.09 9.77 2.12
N PRO A 67 30.05 10.55 1.73
CA PRO A 67 28.84 10.00 1.15
C PRO A 67 29.08 9.27 -0.17
N GLN A 68 28.43 8.12 -0.32
CA GLN A 68 28.29 7.45 -1.60
C GLN A 68 27.56 8.35 -2.59
N ALA A 69 28.05 8.35 -3.83
CA ALA A 69 27.58 9.23 -4.91
C ALA A 69 27.61 10.74 -4.57
N GLY A 70 28.33 11.16 -3.51
CA GLY A 70 28.35 12.56 -3.07
C GLY A 70 27.00 13.06 -2.53
N LEU A 71 26.10 12.15 -2.13
CA LEU A 71 24.76 12.46 -1.63
C LEU A 71 24.73 12.42 -0.10
N ASP A 72 24.50 13.57 0.52
CA ASP A 72 24.28 13.73 1.96
C ASP A 72 22.78 13.88 2.24
N LEU A 73 22.21 13.04 3.12
CA LEU A 73 20.80 13.03 3.53
C LEU A 73 20.61 13.34 5.02
N THR A 74 21.63 13.90 5.69
CA THR A 74 21.60 14.20 7.14
C THR A 74 20.72 15.38 7.52
N THR A 75 20.23 16.17 6.56
CA THR A 75 19.42 17.36 6.82
C THR A 75 18.13 17.38 6.01
N HIS A 76 17.08 17.97 6.58
CA HIS A 76 15.83 18.25 5.88
C HIS A 76 16.05 18.88 4.50
N ALA A 77 16.88 19.93 4.44
CA ALA A 77 17.11 20.67 3.20
C ALA A 77 17.69 19.77 2.10
N ASN A 78 18.62 18.88 2.46
CA ASN A 78 19.23 17.96 1.50
C ASN A 78 18.24 16.87 1.06
N VAL A 79 17.46 16.31 1.99
CA VAL A 79 16.41 15.33 1.67
C VAL A 79 15.37 15.95 0.75
N ALA A 80 14.85 17.13 1.08
CA ALA A 80 13.86 17.86 0.29
C ALA A 80 14.39 18.18 -1.12
N ALA A 81 15.63 18.64 -1.23
CA ALA A 81 16.27 18.93 -2.52
C ALA A 81 16.43 17.70 -3.42
N LYS A 82 16.36 16.49 -2.87
CA LYS A 82 16.54 15.21 -3.59
C LYS A 82 15.30 14.33 -3.57
N ALA A 83 14.17 14.80 -3.04
CA ALA A 83 13.02 13.98 -2.72
C ALA A 83 12.50 13.17 -3.93
N ALA A 84 12.35 13.80 -5.10
CA ALA A 84 11.93 13.09 -6.32
C ALA A 84 12.90 11.96 -6.74
N SER A 85 14.22 12.19 -6.58
CA SER A 85 15.22 11.17 -6.88
C SER A 85 15.24 10.07 -5.82
N ILE A 86 15.00 10.41 -4.55
CA ILE A 86 14.91 9.43 -3.48
C ILE A 86 13.71 8.52 -3.72
N LEU A 87 12.54 9.10 -4.01
CA LEU A 87 11.31 8.36 -4.31
C LEU A 87 11.52 7.38 -5.47
N ASP A 88 12.13 7.83 -6.58
CA ASP A 88 12.47 6.96 -7.71
C ASP A 88 13.38 5.78 -7.33
N ARG A 89 14.29 5.93 -6.36
CA ARG A 89 15.20 4.84 -5.97
C ARG A 89 14.58 3.86 -4.98
N ILE A 90 13.77 4.34 -4.03
CA ILE A 90 13.14 3.48 -3.03
C ILE A 90 11.93 2.72 -3.58
N SER A 91 11.32 3.20 -4.68
CA SER A 91 10.15 2.58 -5.31
C SER A 91 10.50 1.60 -6.45
N ARG A 92 11.77 1.26 -6.64
CA ARG A 92 12.18 0.34 -7.74
C ARG A 92 11.78 -1.10 -7.41
N PRO A 93 11.53 -1.94 -8.43
CA PRO A 93 11.24 -3.34 -8.19
C PRO A 93 12.46 -4.06 -7.59
N GLU A 94 12.19 -5.09 -6.78
CA GLU A 94 13.24 -5.98 -6.28
C GLU A 94 14.08 -6.54 -7.43
N GLY A 95 15.40 -6.53 -7.25
CA GLY A 95 16.36 -6.96 -8.27
C GLY A 95 16.81 -5.86 -9.25
N ASP A 96 16.21 -4.66 -9.22
CA ASP A 96 16.77 -3.49 -9.91
C ASP A 96 18.08 -3.07 -9.24
N GLY A 97 19.17 -2.94 -10.02
CA GLY A 97 20.49 -2.55 -9.49
C GLY A 97 20.58 -1.12 -8.96
N LEU A 98 19.56 -0.30 -9.23
CA LEU A 98 19.43 1.07 -8.73
C LEU A 98 18.48 1.20 -7.55
N LEU A 99 17.83 0.10 -7.13
CA LEU A 99 17.00 0.06 -5.93
C LEU A 99 17.84 0.45 -4.71
N MET A 100 17.28 1.32 -3.88
CA MET A 100 17.84 1.67 -2.58
C MET A 100 16.92 1.16 -1.46
N PRO A 101 17.48 0.59 -0.38
CA PRO A 101 18.90 0.48 -0.07
C PRO A 101 19.60 -0.62 -0.90
N GLN A 102 20.79 -0.34 -1.42
CA GLN A 102 21.56 -1.31 -2.20
C GLN A 102 21.99 -2.50 -1.35
N GLY A 103 21.64 -3.72 -1.78
CA GLY A 103 21.98 -4.96 -1.07
C GLY A 103 21.26 -5.15 0.27
N GLY A 104 20.32 -4.25 0.61
CA GLY A 104 19.43 -4.39 1.76
C GLY A 104 18.04 -4.85 1.35
N SER A 105 17.17 -5.06 2.34
CA SER A 105 15.74 -5.25 2.08
C SER A 105 15.10 -3.95 1.59
N PRO A 106 14.13 -4.01 0.66
CA PRO A 106 13.33 -2.85 0.26
C PRO A 106 12.65 -2.19 1.46
N LEU A 107 12.33 -0.91 1.32
CA LEU A 107 11.47 -0.22 2.29
C LEU A 107 10.06 -0.82 2.24
N ASP A 108 9.40 -0.79 3.39
CA ASP A 108 7.96 -1.07 3.46
C ASP A 108 7.17 -0.03 2.67
N GLN A 109 6.05 -0.46 2.10
CA GLN A 109 5.23 0.38 1.24
C GLN A 109 4.72 1.63 1.98
N CYS A 110 4.47 1.54 3.29
CA CYS A 110 4.03 2.68 4.09
C CYS A 110 5.03 3.83 4.14
N LYS A 111 6.34 3.54 4.26
CA LYS A 111 7.35 4.59 4.17
C LYS A 111 7.40 5.23 2.80
N ILE A 112 7.26 4.44 1.74
CA ILE A 112 7.30 4.95 0.36
C ILE A 112 6.09 5.86 0.10
N ASP A 113 4.91 5.42 0.49
CA ASP A 113 3.66 6.18 0.33
C ASP A 113 3.67 7.46 1.19
N GLY A 114 4.12 7.35 2.44
CA GLY A 114 4.31 8.50 3.32
C GLY A 114 5.27 9.53 2.75
N PHE A 115 6.41 9.07 2.22
CA PHE A 115 7.38 9.95 1.57
C PHE A 115 6.79 10.63 0.32
N SER A 116 5.98 9.91 -0.47
CA SER A 116 5.24 10.49 -1.60
C SER A 116 4.26 11.58 -1.14
N VAL A 117 3.48 11.33 -0.09
CA VAL A 117 2.54 12.32 0.47
C VAL A 117 3.29 13.55 0.99
N TRP A 118 4.41 13.36 1.67
CA TRP A 118 5.24 14.47 2.13
C TRP A 118 5.81 15.33 0.99
N ILE A 119 6.19 14.70 -0.13
CA ILE A 119 6.56 15.42 -1.36
C ILE A 119 5.39 16.24 -1.88
N ASP A 120 4.19 15.65 -1.96
CA ASP A 120 2.98 16.32 -2.47
C ASP A 120 2.57 17.51 -1.60
N LEU A 121 2.85 17.46 -0.29
CA LEU A 121 2.64 18.55 0.65
C LEU A 121 3.70 19.67 0.57
N GLY A 122 4.66 19.57 -0.36
CA GLY A 122 5.71 20.57 -0.55
C GLY A 122 6.91 20.41 0.37
N THR A 123 7.18 19.21 0.86
CA THR A 123 8.33 18.86 1.71
C THR A 123 8.43 19.69 3.01
N PRO A 124 7.36 19.80 3.81
CA PRO A 124 7.40 20.59 5.05
C PRO A 124 8.46 20.09 6.04
N ASN A 125 9.06 21.00 6.80
CA ASN A 125 9.95 20.67 7.90
C ASN A 125 9.19 20.82 9.23
N ASN A 126 8.45 19.78 9.62
CA ASN A 126 7.46 19.80 10.70
C ASN A 126 7.57 18.60 11.64
#